data_AF-A0A818BIB7-F1
#
_entry.id   AF-A0A818BIB7-F1
#
_cell.length_a   1.000
_cell.length_b   1.000
_cell.length_c   1.000
_cell.angle_alpha   90.00
_cell.angle_beta   90.00
_cell.angle_gamma   90.00
#
_symmetry.space_group_name_H-M   'P 1'
#
loop_
_entity.id
_entity.type
_entity.pdbx_description
1 polymer ?
#
loop_
_entity_poly.entity_id
_entity_poly.type
_entity_poly.pdbx_seq_one_letter_code
_entity_poly.pdbx_strand_id
1 'polypeptide(L)'
;MMLTLTYLLVFGPAFGLAQTACTAQNAKGTCIATSSCSGTSVAGLCPGAANIQCCIPKGTACTANGKSGSCIATSSCAGTSVAGLCPGAANIQCCVAAGGTSGSSSGLCGSYVGAAVSSIKGNNNVMYSVVKIRQEHLTNPGIYSSAPTAADNTMTTSTACAFDKMASVAEHGGVTITVTSAF
;
A
#
# COMPACT_ATOMS: atom_id res chain seq x y z
N MET A 1 7.20 69.08 18.80
CA MET A 1 8.37 68.19 18.58
C MET A 1 7.83 66.78 18.43
N MET A 2 7.63 66.33 17.19
CA MET A 2 6.90 65.10 16.86
C MET A 2 7.94 64.06 16.42
N LEU A 3 8.26 63.10 17.31
CA LEU A 3 9.19 62.01 17.01
C LEU A 3 8.47 61.00 16.11
N THR A 4 8.81 60.96 14.83
CA THR A 4 8.38 59.88 13.93
C THR A 4 9.28 58.67 14.14
N LEU A 5 8.71 57.63 14.73
CA LEU A 5 9.34 56.34 14.98
C LEU A 5 9.28 55.50 13.70
N THR A 6 10.38 55.44 12.95
CA THR A 6 10.47 54.65 11.71
C THR A 6 10.67 53.17 12.07
N TYR A 7 9.60 52.39 11.93
CA TYR A 7 9.63 50.94 12.14
C TYR A 7 10.26 50.26 10.91
N LEU A 8 11.53 49.84 11.01
CA LEU A 8 12.15 48.99 10.00
C LEU A 8 11.54 47.58 10.10
N LEU A 9 10.61 47.25 9.20
CA LEU A 9 10.17 45.88 8.98
C LEU A 9 11.29 45.14 8.24
N VAL A 10 12.10 44.39 9.00
CA VAL A 10 13.07 43.45 8.44
C VAL A 10 12.29 42.26 7.90
N PHE A 11 12.05 42.23 6.59
CA PHE A 11 11.58 41.03 5.89
C PHE A 11 12.75 40.03 5.85
N GLY A 12 12.81 39.14 6.82
CA GLY A 12 13.71 37.99 6.75
C GLY A 12 13.37 37.13 5.51
N PRO A 13 14.35 36.56 4.80
CA PRO A 13 14.06 35.61 3.73
C PRO A 13 13.34 34.43 4.38
N ALA A 14 12.09 34.21 3.99
CA ALA A 14 11.40 32.97 4.27
C ALA A 14 12.20 31.86 3.58
N PHE A 15 13.10 31.22 4.33
CA PHE A 15 13.66 29.93 3.97
C PHE A 15 12.49 28.97 3.89
N GLY A 16 11.94 28.84 2.68
CA GLY A 16 10.87 27.91 2.39
C GLY A 16 11.34 26.53 2.82
N LEU A 17 10.64 25.96 3.80
CA LEU A 17 10.72 24.53 4.10
C LEU A 17 10.58 23.82 2.76
N ALA A 18 11.66 23.18 2.29
CA ALA A 18 11.64 22.43 1.04
C ALA A 18 10.46 21.48 1.14
N GLN A 19 9.42 21.72 0.34
CA GLN A 19 8.24 20.89 0.34
C GLN A 19 8.68 19.56 -0.26
N THR A 20 9.07 18.62 0.61
CA THR A 20 9.56 17.30 0.19
C THR A 20 8.41 16.43 -0.29
N ALA A 21 7.18 16.73 0.14
CA ALA A 21 5.97 16.03 -0.29
C ALA A 21 5.15 16.90 -1.23
N CYS A 22 4.51 16.25 -2.19
CA CYS A 22 3.58 16.85 -3.15
C CYS A 22 2.36 15.94 -3.31
N THR A 23 1.28 16.45 -3.89
CA THR A 23 0.08 15.63 -4.18
C THR A 23 -0.43 15.97 -5.57
N ALA A 24 -0.59 14.94 -6.40
CA ALA A 24 -1.15 15.04 -7.75
C ALA A 24 -2.38 14.15 -7.84
N GLN A 25 -3.57 14.69 -8.12
CA GLN A 25 -4.78 13.88 -8.32
C GLN A 25 -5.06 12.87 -7.18
N ASN A 26 -4.93 13.31 -5.92
CA ASN A 26 -5.03 12.48 -4.70
C ASN A 26 -3.93 11.43 -4.49
N ALA A 27 -2.92 11.38 -5.36
CA ALA A 27 -1.72 10.57 -5.16
C ALA A 27 -0.64 11.38 -4.44
N LYS A 28 -0.12 10.83 -3.34
CA LYS A 28 1.02 11.42 -2.63
C LYS A 28 2.32 11.10 -3.35
N GLY A 29 3.18 12.10 -3.49
CA GLY A 29 4.49 11.98 -4.11
C GLY A 29 5.55 12.76 -3.35
N THR A 30 6.77 12.69 -3.88
CA THR A 30 7.95 13.35 -3.31
C THR A 30 8.57 14.27 -4.35
N CYS A 31 8.91 15.50 -3.96
CA CYS A 31 9.63 16.43 -4.82
C CYS A 31 11.09 16.02 -4.94
N ILE A 32 11.45 15.46 -6.09
CA ILE A 32 12.82 15.01 -6.40
C ILE A 32 13.18 15.35 -7.85
N ALA A 33 14.46 15.22 -8.20
CA ALA A 33 14.89 15.34 -9.58
C ALA A 33 14.16 14.32 -10.47
N THR A 34 13.68 14.75 -11.63
CA THR A 34 13.04 13.89 -12.65
C THR A 34 13.90 12.68 -13.01
N SER A 35 15.22 12.87 -13.09
CA SER A 35 16.20 11.80 -13.34
C SER A 35 16.24 10.73 -12.25
N SER A 36 15.83 11.07 -11.03
CA SER A 36 15.82 10.17 -9.86
C SER A 36 14.45 9.56 -9.60
N CYS A 37 13.43 9.89 -10.41
CA CYS A 37 12.09 9.38 -10.21
C CYS A 37 11.90 8.00 -10.85
N SER A 38 11.65 6.99 -10.03
CA SER A 38 11.34 5.63 -10.50
C SER A 38 9.87 5.46 -10.95
N GLY A 39 9.04 6.50 -10.81
CA GLY A 39 7.62 6.52 -11.16
C GLY A 39 7.25 7.66 -12.11
N THR A 40 6.10 8.30 -11.87
CA THR A 40 5.60 9.38 -12.70
C THR A 40 6.05 10.73 -12.15
N SER A 41 6.71 11.54 -12.97
CA SER A 41 7.01 12.94 -12.63
C SER A 41 5.87 13.87 -13.09
N VAL A 42 5.39 14.73 -12.19
CA VAL A 42 4.37 15.74 -12.46
C VAL A 42 4.97 17.13 -12.21
N ALA A 43 5.04 17.94 -13.27
CA ALA A 43 5.61 19.28 -13.22
C ALA A 43 4.69 20.28 -12.51
N GLY A 44 5.27 21.38 -11.99
CA GLY A 44 4.51 22.51 -11.42
C GLY A 44 3.96 22.29 -10.01
N LEU A 45 4.21 21.12 -9.40
CA LEU A 45 3.76 20.78 -8.05
C LEU A 45 4.85 20.87 -6.99
N CYS A 46 6.09 21.16 -7.39
CA CYS A 46 7.24 21.25 -6.51
C CYS A 46 7.92 22.61 -6.68
N PRO A 47 8.31 23.28 -5.57
CA PRO A 47 9.09 24.50 -5.63
C PRO A 47 10.53 24.20 -6.09
N GLY A 48 11.18 25.19 -6.70
CA GLY A 48 12.60 25.12 -7.06
C GLY A 48 12.84 24.97 -8.56
N ALA A 49 13.95 24.31 -8.91
CA ALA A 49 14.40 24.15 -10.28
C ALA A 49 13.42 23.33 -11.13
N ALA A 50 13.36 23.58 -12.43
CA ALA A 50 12.42 22.92 -13.35
C ALA A 50 12.57 21.38 -13.42
N ASN A 51 13.74 20.87 -13.05
CA ASN A 51 14.00 19.43 -12.97
C ASN A 51 13.52 18.80 -11.65
N ILE A 52 13.11 19.59 -10.65
CA ILE A 52 12.49 19.09 -9.42
C ILE A 52 10.98 19.00 -9.67
N GLN A 53 10.47 17.78 -9.76
CA GLN A 53 9.07 17.51 -10.06
C GLN A 53 8.49 16.57 -9.02
N CYS A 54 7.16 16.53 -8.96
CA CYS A 54 6.46 15.65 -8.04
C CYS A 54 6.57 14.22 -8.55
N CYS A 55 7.42 13.41 -7.93
CA CYS A 55 7.56 12.01 -8.25
C CYS A 55 6.50 11.19 -7.49
N ILE A 56 5.55 10.66 -8.25
CA ILE A 56 4.55 9.72 -7.78
C ILE A 56 5.09 8.30 -8.00
N PRO A 57 5.23 7.46 -6.95
CA PRO A 57 5.74 6.10 -7.11
C PRO A 57 4.82 5.23 -7.98
N LYS A 58 5.40 4.23 -8.65
CA LYS A 58 4.63 3.21 -9.40
C LYS A 58 3.73 2.43 -8.45
N GLY A 59 2.56 2.01 -8.93
CA GLY A 59 1.61 1.23 -8.13
C GLY A 59 0.87 2.06 -7.08
N THR A 60 0.91 3.40 -7.19
CA THR A 60 0.15 4.29 -6.30
C THR A 60 -1.31 3.86 -6.24
N ALA A 61 -1.88 3.84 -5.03
CA ALA A 61 -3.27 3.47 -4.82
C ALA A 61 -4.21 4.43 -5.56
N CYS A 62 -5.26 3.88 -6.15
CA CYS A 62 -6.33 4.62 -6.79
C CYS A 62 -7.67 3.99 -6.41
N THR A 63 -8.77 4.71 -6.58
CA THR A 63 -10.11 4.18 -6.32
C THR A 63 -10.99 4.42 -7.54
N ALA A 64 -11.54 3.35 -8.11
CA ALA A 64 -12.48 3.42 -9.23
C ALA A 64 -13.78 2.72 -8.85
N ASN A 65 -14.91 3.43 -8.94
CA ASN A 65 -16.25 2.88 -8.63
C ASN A 65 -16.32 2.22 -7.23
N GLY A 66 -15.71 2.84 -6.22
CA GLY A 66 -15.66 2.32 -4.85
C GLY A 66 -14.71 1.13 -4.63
N LYS A 67 -13.95 0.71 -5.64
CA LYS A 67 -12.95 -0.36 -5.55
C LYS A 67 -11.54 0.22 -5.50
N SER A 68 -10.74 -0.23 -4.54
CA SER A 68 -9.32 0.08 -4.50
C SER A 68 -8.57 -0.64 -5.62
N GLY A 69 -7.65 0.08 -6.26
CA GLY A 69 -6.77 -0.41 -7.30
C GLY A 69 -5.39 0.20 -7.20
N SER A 70 -4.56 -0.08 -8.20
CA SER A 70 -3.21 0.48 -8.32
C SER A 70 -2.97 1.08 -9.69
N CYS A 71 -2.30 2.22 -9.72
CA CYS A 71 -1.86 2.89 -10.94
C CYS A 71 -0.71 2.12 -11.59
N ILE A 72 -1.01 1.40 -12.66
CA ILE A 72 -0.06 0.60 -13.43
C ILE A 72 -0.34 0.74 -14.93
N ALA A 73 0.58 0.24 -15.76
CA ALA A 73 0.36 0.20 -17.19
C ALA A 73 -0.87 -0.65 -17.53
N THR A 74 -1.72 -0.18 -18.44
CA THR A 74 -2.89 -0.91 -18.95
C THR A 74 -2.52 -2.31 -19.45
N SER A 75 -1.38 -2.43 -20.14
CA SER A 75 -0.82 -3.72 -20.60
C SER A 75 -0.46 -4.69 -19.48
N SER A 76 -0.22 -4.18 -18.28
CA SER A 76 0.14 -4.96 -17.09
C SER A 76 -1.04 -5.15 -16.14
N CYS A 77 -2.22 -4.64 -16.49
CA CYS A 77 -3.42 -4.77 -15.68
C CYS A 77 -4.13 -6.10 -15.98
N ALA A 78 -4.17 -6.99 -14.99
CA ALA A 78 -4.94 -8.23 -15.06
C ALA A 78 -6.45 -8.05 -14.79
N GLY A 79 -6.89 -6.83 -14.47
CA GLY A 79 -8.27 -6.49 -14.13
C GLY A 79 -8.88 -5.44 -15.06
N THR A 80 -9.81 -4.65 -14.52
CA THR A 80 -10.39 -3.50 -15.23
C THR A 80 -9.49 -2.28 -15.09
N SER A 81 -9.04 -1.74 -16.22
CA SER A 81 -8.33 -0.46 -16.25
C SER A 81 -9.33 0.69 -16.34
N VAL A 82 -9.20 1.69 -15.47
CA VAL A 82 -10.02 2.90 -15.48
C VAL A 82 -9.13 4.12 -15.70
N ALA A 83 -9.34 4.80 -16.82
CA ALA A 83 -8.58 5.97 -17.22
C ALA A 83 -8.89 7.20 -16.35
N GLY A 84 -7.96 8.16 -16.31
CA GLY A 84 -8.16 9.47 -15.66
C GLY A 84 -8.08 9.48 -14.13
N LEU A 85 -7.80 8.33 -13.51
CA LEU A 85 -7.68 8.17 -12.06
C LEU A 85 -6.24 8.04 -11.57
N CYS A 86 -5.27 8.12 -12.48
CA CYS A 86 -3.85 7.97 -12.20
C CYS A 86 -3.06 9.11 -12.86
N PRO A 87 -2.12 9.73 -12.12
CA PRO A 87 -1.26 10.75 -12.69
C PRO A 87 -0.25 10.14 -13.66
N GLY A 88 0.02 10.87 -14.75
CA GLY A 88 1.10 10.55 -15.69
C GLY A 88 0.65 10.25 -17.11
N ALA A 89 1.41 9.36 -17.75
CA ALA A 89 1.17 8.96 -19.14
C ALA A 89 -0.18 8.26 -19.29
N ALA A 90 -0.81 8.41 -20.45
CA ALA A 90 -2.16 7.91 -20.74
C ALA A 90 -2.31 6.38 -20.60
N ASN A 91 -1.21 5.64 -20.71
CA ASN A 91 -1.17 4.19 -20.51
C ASN A 91 -1.09 3.78 -19.03
N ILE A 92 -0.89 4.70 -18.09
CA ILE A 92 -0.97 4.43 -16.65
C ILE A 92 -2.40 4.69 -16.20
N GLN A 93 -3.11 3.62 -15.87
CA GLN A 93 -4.52 3.68 -15.50
C GLN A 93 -4.75 3.00 -14.16
N CYS A 94 -5.90 3.29 -13.54
CA CYS A 94 -6.26 2.65 -12.29
C CYS A 94 -6.68 1.22 -12.60
N CYS A 95 -5.80 0.27 -12.30
CA CYS A 95 -6.11 -1.14 -12.42
C CYS A 95 -6.86 -1.59 -11.18
N VAL A 96 -8.15 -1.85 -11.32
CA VAL A 96 -8.97 -2.50 -10.30
C VAL A 96 -9.13 -3.97 -10.67
N ALA A 97 -8.83 -4.89 -9.75
CA ALA A 97 -8.95 -6.32 -10.04
C ALA A 97 -10.38 -6.67 -10.49
N ALA A 98 -10.51 -7.45 -11.57
CA ALA A 98 -11.78 -7.94 -12.07
C ALA A 98 -12.30 -9.01 -11.11
N GLY A 99 -13.11 -8.62 -10.12
CA GLY A 99 -13.93 -9.55 -9.33
C GLY A 99 -13.19 -10.78 -8.80
N GLY A 100 -12.03 -10.58 -8.19
CA GLY A 100 -11.23 -11.64 -7.59
C GLY A 100 -10.15 -10.99 -6.75
N THR A 101 -10.25 -11.17 -5.43
CA THR A 101 -9.27 -10.80 -4.43
C THR A 101 -7.84 -10.94 -4.96
N SER A 102 -7.11 -9.83 -4.99
CA SER A 102 -5.75 -9.68 -5.47
C SER A 102 -4.84 -10.84 -5.04
N GLY A 103 -4.62 -11.79 -5.94
CA GLY A 103 -3.55 -12.77 -5.87
C GLY A 103 -2.37 -12.25 -6.67
N SER A 104 -1.45 -11.56 -6.01
CA SER A 104 -0.08 -11.43 -6.53
C SER A 104 0.74 -12.53 -5.87
N SER A 105 1.49 -13.29 -6.65
CA SER A 105 2.40 -14.37 -6.23
C SER A 105 3.65 -13.85 -5.50
N SER A 106 3.45 -12.84 -4.65
CA SER A 106 4.33 -12.38 -3.57
C SER A 106 3.50 -12.17 -2.28
N GLY A 107 2.34 -12.86 -2.24
CA GLY A 107 1.05 -12.39 -1.72
C GLY A 107 0.84 -12.44 -0.23
N LEU A 108 1.55 -11.59 0.51
CA LEU A 108 1.24 -11.34 1.91
C LEU A 108 0.95 -9.86 2.09
N CYS A 109 -0.03 -9.54 2.95
CA CYS A 109 -0.43 -8.18 3.24
C CYS A 109 -0.55 -7.96 4.75
N GLY A 110 -0.38 -6.71 5.16
CA GLY A 110 -0.38 -6.29 6.56
C GLY A 110 0.66 -7.00 7.41
N SER A 111 0.25 -7.57 8.54
CA SER A 111 1.14 -8.15 9.55
C SER A 111 1.88 -9.41 9.07
N TYR A 112 1.46 -9.97 7.94
CA TYR A 112 2.08 -11.15 7.34
C TYR A 112 3.14 -10.80 6.28
N VAL A 113 3.39 -9.52 5.99
CA VAL A 113 4.48 -9.12 5.07
C VAL A 113 5.81 -9.67 5.60
N GLY A 114 6.53 -10.41 4.75
CA GLY A 114 7.80 -11.04 5.10
C GLY A 114 7.69 -12.40 5.79
N ALA A 115 6.48 -12.94 6.01
CA ALA A 115 6.32 -14.29 6.56
C ALA A 115 6.80 -15.36 5.58
N ALA A 116 7.37 -16.44 6.12
CA ALA A 116 7.82 -17.58 5.34
C ALA A 116 6.62 -18.30 4.70
N VAL A 117 6.65 -18.47 3.37
CA VAL A 117 5.63 -19.20 2.61
C VAL A 117 6.04 -20.65 2.48
N SER A 118 5.12 -21.55 2.80
CA SER A 118 5.25 -23.00 2.61
C SER A 118 4.24 -23.49 1.58
N SER A 119 4.48 -24.68 1.02
CA SER A 119 3.53 -25.33 0.10
C SER A 119 2.93 -26.56 0.75
N ILE A 120 1.60 -26.62 0.84
CA ILE A 120 0.85 -27.77 1.34
C ILE A 120 -0.01 -28.34 0.22
N LYS A 121 -0.05 -29.67 0.15
CA LYS A 121 -0.95 -30.40 -0.73
C LYS A 121 -2.33 -30.51 -0.09
N GLY A 122 -3.34 -29.91 -0.70
CA GLY A 122 -4.73 -30.03 -0.27
C GLY A 122 -5.49 -31.10 -1.05
N ASN A 123 -6.82 -30.97 -1.07
CA ASN A 123 -7.70 -31.90 -1.77
C ASN A 123 -7.38 -31.99 -3.27
N ASN A 124 -7.57 -33.19 -3.84
CA ASN A 124 -7.27 -33.49 -5.24
C ASN A 124 -5.81 -33.21 -5.65
N ASN A 125 -4.87 -33.32 -4.69
CA ASN A 125 -3.45 -33.13 -4.94
C ASN A 125 -3.09 -31.70 -5.42
N VAL A 126 -3.98 -30.73 -5.20
CA VAL A 126 -3.75 -29.31 -5.52
C VAL A 126 -2.80 -28.71 -4.50
N MET A 127 -1.77 -28.00 -4.96
CA MET A 127 -0.78 -27.36 -4.08
C MET A 127 -1.24 -25.94 -3.70
N TYR A 128 -1.19 -25.62 -2.42
CA TYR A 128 -1.55 -24.31 -1.87
C TYR A 128 -0.33 -23.64 -1.24
N SER A 129 -0.18 -22.34 -1.51
CA SER A 129 0.77 -21.50 -0.79
C SER A 129 0.15 -21.05 0.53
N VAL A 130 0.82 -21.36 1.63
CA VAL A 130 0.35 -21.06 2.99
C VAL A 130 1.42 -20.33 3.78
N VAL A 131 0.99 -19.64 4.83
CA VAL A 131 1.88 -19.05 5.84
C VAL A 131 1.46 -19.49 7.22
N LYS A 132 2.41 -19.44 8.17
CA LYS A 132 2.07 -19.61 9.58
C LYS A 132 1.18 -18.48 10.06
N ILE A 133 0.12 -18.83 10.77
CA ILE A 133 -0.72 -17.90 11.50
C ILE A 133 0.16 -17.30 12.60
N ARG A 134 0.11 -15.97 12.77
CA ARG A 134 0.80 -15.29 13.86
C ARG A 134 0.39 -15.88 15.21
N GLN A 135 1.35 -15.99 16.12
CA GLN A 135 1.14 -16.66 17.41
C GLN A 135 0.01 -15.99 18.22
N GLU A 136 -0.07 -14.67 18.15
CA GLU A 136 -1.09 -13.82 18.76
C GLU A 136 -2.49 -13.97 18.12
N HIS A 137 -2.57 -14.45 16.88
CA HIS A 137 -3.83 -14.69 16.18
C HIS A 137 -4.36 -16.10 16.43
N LEU A 138 -3.58 -16.98 17.06
CA LEU A 138 -4.01 -18.33 17.40
C LEU A 138 -4.77 -18.35 18.71
N THR A 139 -5.91 -19.05 18.72
CA THR A 139 -6.65 -19.32 19.96
C THR A 139 -5.82 -20.18 20.93
N ASN A 140 -4.95 -21.05 20.40
CA ASN A 140 -3.95 -21.79 21.17
C ASN A 140 -2.54 -21.46 20.66
N PRO A 141 -1.79 -20.54 21.30
CA PRO A 141 -0.45 -20.16 20.87
C PRO A 141 0.58 -21.30 20.84
N GLY A 142 0.38 -22.36 21.64
CA GLY A 142 1.31 -23.48 21.76
C GLY A 142 1.50 -24.28 20.48
N ILE A 143 0.54 -24.21 19.54
CA ILE A 143 0.62 -24.93 18.27
C ILE A 143 1.43 -24.19 17.20
N TYR A 144 1.88 -22.95 17.46
CA TYR A 144 2.64 -22.16 16.49
C TYR A 144 3.88 -22.91 15.98
N SER A 145 4.57 -23.63 16.86
CA SER A 145 5.80 -24.36 16.52
C SER A 145 5.56 -25.70 15.83
N SER A 146 4.32 -26.21 15.82
CA SER A 146 3.99 -27.46 15.14
C SER A 146 4.30 -27.41 13.63
N ALA A 147 4.49 -28.58 13.03
CA ALA A 147 4.64 -28.65 11.57
C ALA A 147 3.34 -28.18 10.89
N PRO A 148 3.41 -27.52 9.73
CA PRO A 148 2.23 -27.04 8.98
C PRO A 148 1.19 -28.12 8.63
N THR A 149 1.62 -29.38 8.58
CA THR A 149 0.78 -30.55 8.30
C THR A 149 0.33 -31.29 9.56
N ALA A 150 0.83 -30.91 10.74
CA ALA A 150 0.58 -31.59 12.01
C ALA A 150 -0.38 -30.84 12.92
N ALA A 151 -0.63 -29.55 12.66
CA ALA A 151 -1.61 -28.73 13.36
C ALA A 151 -2.14 -27.65 12.45
N ASP A 152 -3.30 -27.09 12.82
CA ASP A 152 -3.91 -25.95 12.15
C ASP A 152 -3.25 -24.65 12.55
N ASN A 153 -2.00 -24.49 12.15
CA ASN A 153 -1.22 -23.29 12.40
C ASN A 153 -0.84 -22.58 11.10
N THR A 154 -1.45 -22.96 9.98
CA THR A 154 -1.26 -22.29 8.70
C THR A 154 -2.59 -21.93 8.04
N MET A 155 -2.55 -20.91 7.18
CA MET A 155 -3.65 -20.56 6.31
C MET A 155 -3.10 -20.14 4.93
N THR A 156 -3.94 -20.17 3.90
CA THR A 156 -3.49 -19.71 2.57
C THR A 156 -3.03 -18.25 2.63
N THR A 157 -2.08 -17.89 1.77
CA THR A 157 -1.59 -16.51 1.64
C THR A 157 -2.73 -15.50 1.44
N SER A 158 -3.74 -15.87 0.64
CA SER A 158 -4.95 -15.06 0.41
C SER A 158 -5.82 -14.91 1.67
N THR A 159 -5.99 -15.98 2.45
CA THR A 159 -6.73 -15.98 3.71
C THR A 159 -6.03 -15.12 4.76
N ALA A 160 -4.69 -15.18 4.84
CA ALA A 160 -3.90 -14.35 5.76
C ALA A 160 -4.12 -12.86 5.52
N CYS A 161 -4.17 -12.46 4.25
CA CYS A 161 -4.44 -11.07 3.89
C CYS A 161 -5.87 -10.64 4.24
N ALA A 162 -6.86 -11.50 3.99
CA ALA A 162 -8.24 -11.22 4.39
C ALA A 162 -8.38 -11.11 5.91
N PHE A 163 -7.75 -12.03 6.65
CA PHE A 163 -7.75 -12.06 8.10
C PHE A 163 -7.15 -10.80 8.70
N ASP A 164 -5.98 -10.38 8.23
CA ASP A 164 -5.29 -9.18 8.75
C ASP A 164 -6.14 -7.92 8.63
N LYS A 165 -6.83 -7.75 7.48
CA LYS A 165 -7.77 -6.64 7.29
C LYS A 165 -8.94 -6.70 8.26
N MET A 166 -9.51 -7.88 8.48
CA MET A 166 -10.63 -8.07 9.40
C MET A 166 -10.18 -7.82 10.85
N ALA A 167 -9.03 -8.37 11.25
CA ALA A 167 -8.45 -8.19 12.58
C ALA A 167 -8.16 -6.72 12.87
N SER A 168 -7.54 -6.00 11.93
CA SER A 168 -7.25 -4.57 12.06
C SER A 168 -8.51 -3.73 12.28
N VAL A 169 -9.59 -4.03 11.54
CA VAL A 169 -10.88 -3.32 11.72
C VAL A 169 -11.53 -3.69 13.04
N ALA A 170 -11.44 -4.95 13.48
CA ALA A 170 -12.01 -5.42 14.73
C ALA A 170 -11.30 -4.80 15.95
N GLU A 171 -9.97 -4.63 15.90
CA GLU A 171 -9.19 -3.98 16.96
C GLU A 171 -9.65 -2.54 17.21
N HIS A 172 -10.02 -1.79 16.16
CA HIS A 172 -10.60 -0.44 16.31
C HIS A 172 -11.94 -0.45 17.07
N GLY A 173 -12.65 -1.58 17.08
CA GLY A 173 -13.86 -1.80 17.87
C GLY A 173 -13.62 -2.47 19.23
N GLY A 174 -12.36 -2.69 19.63
CA GLY A 174 -12.02 -3.42 20.85
C GLY A 174 -12.31 -4.92 20.76
N VAL A 175 -12.41 -5.47 19.55
CA VAL A 175 -12.70 -6.88 19.30
C VAL A 175 -11.44 -7.58 18.79
N THR A 176 -11.02 -8.62 19.48
CA THR A 176 -9.92 -9.49 19.01
C THR A 176 -10.49 -10.66 18.24
N ILE A 177 -10.01 -10.88 17.02
CA ILE A 177 -10.33 -12.07 16.23
C ILE A 177 -9.18 -13.06 16.39
N THR A 178 -9.49 -14.27 16.85
CA THR A 178 -8.55 -15.38 16.85
C THR A 178 -9.01 -16.47 15.91
N VAL A 179 -8.07 -17.22 15.37
CA VAL A 179 -8.34 -18.40 14.56
C VAL A 179 -8.40 -19.61 15.49
N THR A 180 -9.51 -20.32 15.41
CA THR A 180 -9.65 -21.70 15.87
C THR A 180 -10.21 -22.48 14.69
N SER A 181 -9.55 -23.55 14.29
CA SER A 181 -10.17 -24.56 13.45
C SER A 181 -10.24 -25.84 14.26
N ALA A 182 -11.41 -26.46 14.20
CA ALA A 182 -11.57 -27.87 14.42
C ALA A 182 -11.62 -28.48 13.02
N PHE A 183 -10.77 -29.47 12.75
CA PHE A 183 -10.93 -30.33 11.59
C PHE A 183 -12.31 -31.02 11.60
#